data_AF-A0A7V7N1I5-F1
#
_entry.id   AF-A0A7V7N1I5-F1
#
_cell.length_a   1.000
_cell.length_b   1.000
_cell.length_c   1.000
_cell.angle_alpha   90.00
_cell.angle_beta   90.00
_cell.angle_gamma   90.00
#
_symmetry.space_group_name_H-M   'P 1'
#
loop_
_entity.id
_entity.type
_entity.pdbx_description
1 polymer ?
#
loop_
_entity_poly.entity_id
_entity_poly.type
_entity_poly.pdbx_seq_one_letter_code
_entity_poly.pdbx_strand_id
1 'polypeptide(L)'
;MDKSKSTLIKLESALDRICKGNTKNIPEYRKLSVRAVEQEALLGDGTAYYYPDFIKRIKNEVTKSKLNPSEKTKTKPLSSKKKLANEKRIKENYRDKLKDANHLLSKMAASTNELAYALHQAHNKISQLEKEIVKLKRNKITSIKK
;
A
#
# COMPACT_ATOMS: atom_id res chain seq x y z
N MET A 1 45.78 -17.18 7.77
CA MET A 1 45.27 -15.85 7.37
C MET A 1 44.59 -15.21 8.56
N ASP A 2 45.09 -14.06 9.01
CA ASP A 2 44.46 -13.31 10.09
C ASP A 2 43.09 -12.76 9.63
N LYS A 3 42.04 -12.99 10.43
CA LYS A 3 40.65 -12.61 10.11
C LYS A 3 40.51 -11.10 9.90
N SER A 4 41.32 -10.32 10.63
CA SER A 4 41.33 -8.86 10.52
C SER A 4 41.82 -8.41 9.14
N LYS A 5 42.91 -9.01 8.65
CA LYS A 5 43.46 -8.70 7.32
C LYS A 5 42.52 -9.10 6.18
N SER A 6 41.84 -10.24 6.30
CA SER A 6 40.86 -10.68 5.30
C SER A 6 39.69 -9.69 5.18
N THR A 7 39.22 -9.14 6.30
CA THR A 7 38.13 -8.15 6.33
C THR A 7 38.54 -6.83 5.69
N LEU A 8 39.76 -6.36 5.98
CA LEU A 8 40.32 -5.15 5.36
C LEU A 8 40.41 -5.28 3.83
N ILE A 9 40.89 -6.41 3.32
CA ILE A 9 40.98 -6.67 1.88
C ILE A 9 39.59 -6.63 1.20
N LYS A 10 38.56 -7.17 1.86
CA LYS A 10 37.17 -7.11 1.35
C LYS A 10 36.66 -5.67 1.26
N LEU A 11 36.93 -4.87 2.29
CA LEU A 11 36.56 -3.46 2.34
C LEU A 11 37.28 -2.64 1.27
N GLU A 12 38.58 -2.86 1.06
CA GLU A 12 39.36 -2.19 0.01
C GLU A 12 38.88 -2.58 -1.39
N SER A 13 38.65 -3.87 -1.63
CA SER A 13 38.11 -4.34 -2.90
C SER A 13 36.72 -3.76 -3.19
N ALA A 14 35.89 -3.59 -2.16
CA ALA A 14 34.58 -2.95 -2.29
C ALA A 14 34.70 -1.46 -2.62
N LEU A 15 35.62 -0.73 -1.98
CA LEU A 15 35.91 0.67 -2.28
C LEU A 15 36.32 0.85 -3.75
N ASP A 16 37.24 0.03 -4.23
CA ASP A 16 37.70 0.06 -5.63
C ASP A 16 36.57 -0.20 -6.63
N ARG A 17 35.68 -1.17 -6.34
CA ARG A 17 34.51 -1.45 -7.19
C ARG A 17 33.58 -0.25 -7.28
N ILE A 18 33.33 0.43 -6.15
CA ILE A 18 32.48 1.63 -6.11
C ILE A 18 33.13 2.77 -6.89
N CYS A 19 34.42 3.03 -6.70
CA CYS A 19 35.15 4.08 -7.42
C CYS A 19 35.16 3.84 -8.94
N LYS A 20 35.30 2.58 -9.38
CA LYS A 20 35.23 2.20 -10.80
C LYS A 20 33.79 2.26 -11.35
N GLY A 21 32.77 2.22 -10.48
CA GLY A 21 31.36 2.17 -10.85
C GLY A 21 30.88 0.79 -11.28
N ASN A 22 31.58 -0.28 -10.86
CA ASN A 22 31.23 -1.67 -11.13
C ASN A 22 30.80 -2.35 -9.81
N THR A 23 29.72 -1.82 -9.22
CA THR A 23 29.17 -2.29 -7.95
C THR A 23 28.35 -3.57 -8.15
N LYS A 24 28.55 -4.57 -7.29
CA LYS A 24 27.86 -5.86 -7.38
C LYS A 24 26.63 -5.95 -6.48
N ASN A 25 26.72 -5.42 -5.26
CA ASN A 25 25.71 -5.60 -4.22
C ASN A 25 24.92 -4.33 -3.93
N ILE A 26 25.47 -3.15 -4.27
CA ILE A 26 24.77 -1.87 -4.17
C ILE A 26 24.39 -1.32 -5.54
N PRO A 27 23.36 -0.45 -5.63
CA PRO A 27 23.04 0.23 -6.87
C PRO A 27 24.19 1.17 -7.31
N GLU A 28 24.51 1.16 -8.60
CA GLU A 28 25.60 1.95 -9.20
C GLU A 28 25.44 3.47 -9.01
N TYR A 29 24.22 3.94 -8.77
CA TYR A 29 23.92 5.35 -8.51
C TYR A 29 24.09 5.78 -7.04
N ARG A 30 24.44 4.85 -6.15
CA ARG A 30 24.55 5.12 -4.72
C ARG A 30 25.80 5.93 -4.44
N LYS A 31 25.66 7.02 -3.67
CA LYS A 31 26.79 7.88 -3.28
C LYS A 31 27.79 7.09 -2.43
N LEU A 32 29.08 7.31 -2.68
CA LEU A 32 30.16 6.75 -1.86
C LEU A 32 30.00 7.21 -0.40
N SER A 33 29.94 6.23 0.51
CA SER A 33 29.84 6.41 1.96
C SER A 33 30.37 5.16 2.65
N VAL A 34 30.71 5.26 3.94
CA VAL A 34 31.18 4.10 4.73
C VAL A 34 30.19 2.93 4.64
N ARG A 35 28.91 3.22 4.82
CA ARG A 35 27.84 2.23 4.70
C ARG A 35 27.73 1.63 3.31
N ALA A 36 27.96 2.41 2.25
CA ALA A 36 27.93 1.87 0.89
C ALA A 36 29.06 0.86 0.66
N VAL A 37 30.25 1.12 1.21
CA VAL A 37 31.40 0.20 1.15
C VAL A 37 31.14 -1.07 1.95
N GLU A 38 30.58 -0.96 3.16
CA GLU A 38 30.21 -2.13 3.99
C GLU A 38 29.19 -3.03 3.29
N GLN A 39 28.13 -2.44 2.73
CA GLN A 39 27.10 -3.16 1.97
C GLN A 39 27.66 -3.81 0.71
N GLU A 40 28.56 -3.12 -0.01
CA GLU A 40 29.23 -3.67 -1.19
C GLU A 40 30.21 -4.81 -0.84
N ALA A 41 30.78 -4.78 0.36
CA ALA A 41 31.66 -5.83 0.90
C ALA A 41 30.90 -7.01 1.53
N LEU A 42 29.56 -6.94 1.63
CA LEU A 42 28.72 -7.89 2.38
C LEU A 42 29.16 -8.06 3.84
N LEU A 43 29.50 -6.94 4.48
CA LEU A 43 29.86 -6.88 5.89
C LEU A 43 28.74 -6.22 6.70
N GLY A 44 28.71 -6.50 8.00
CA GLY A 44 27.72 -5.91 8.90
C GLY A 44 27.93 -4.40 9.04
N ASP A 45 26.81 -3.68 9.22
CA ASP A 45 26.82 -2.25 9.53
C ASP A 45 27.69 -2.03 10.79
N GLY A 46 28.80 -1.28 10.66
CA GLY A 46 29.74 -1.06 11.77
C GLY A 46 31.13 -1.69 11.62
N THR A 47 31.30 -2.62 10.67
CA THR A 47 32.57 -3.36 10.49
C THR A 47 33.74 -2.45 10.11
N ALA A 48 33.49 -1.38 9.35
CA ALA A 48 34.55 -0.46 8.92
C ALA A 48 35.10 0.40 10.08
N TYR A 49 34.36 0.56 11.18
CA TYR A 49 34.78 1.37 12.33
C TYR A 49 35.93 0.77 13.13
N TYR A 50 36.15 -0.54 13.03
CA TYR A 50 37.32 -1.20 13.60
C TYR A 50 38.63 -0.86 12.84
N TYR A 51 38.54 -0.17 11.70
CA TYR A 51 39.66 0.19 10.83
C TYR A 51 39.72 1.71 10.59
N PRO A 52 40.23 2.51 11.55
CA PRO A 52 40.18 3.96 11.49
C PRO A 52 40.93 4.55 10.30
N ASP A 53 42.05 3.95 9.89
CA ASP A 53 42.82 4.40 8.73
C ASP A 53 42.07 4.17 7.42
N PHE A 54 41.28 3.09 7.34
CA PHE A 54 40.42 2.83 6.20
C PHE A 54 39.28 3.86 6.10
N ILE A 55 38.69 4.27 7.23
CA ILE A 55 37.70 5.35 7.25
C ILE A 55 38.26 6.67 6.74
N LYS A 56 39.49 7.02 7.14
CA LYS A 56 40.18 8.22 6.61
C LYS A 56 40.33 8.13 5.09
N ARG A 57 40.70 6.95 4.58
CA ARG A 57 40.82 6.68 3.15
C ARG A 57 39.50 6.88 2.40
N ILE A 58 38.39 6.35 2.93
CA ILE A 58 37.04 6.57 2.35
C ILE A 58 36.71 8.06 2.32
N LYS A 59 36.95 8.80 3.41
CA LYS A 59 36.69 10.24 3.47
C LYS A 59 37.48 11.01 2.40
N ASN A 60 38.75 10.64 2.20
CA ASN A 60 39.59 11.23 1.16
C ASN A 60 39.05 10.95 -0.25
N GLU A 61 38.63 9.71 -0.52
CA GLU A 61 38.02 9.36 -1.81
C GLU A 61 36.67 10.05 -2.02
N VAL A 62 35.86 10.24 -0.97
CA VAL A 62 34.63 11.05 -1.03
C VAL A 62 34.95 12.50 -1.39
N THR A 63 36.01 13.09 -0.85
CA THR A 63 36.43 14.45 -1.22
C THR A 63 36.96 14.54 -2.64
N LYS A 64 37.76 13.57 -3.10
CA LYS A 64 38.26 13.51 -4.49
C LYS A 64 37.13 13.37 -5.50
N SER A 65 36.15 12.50 -5.20
CA SER A 65 34.97 12.29 -6.05
C SER A 65 34.09 13.54 -6.13
N LYS A 66 34.10 14.43 -5.13
CA LYS A 66 33.40 15.73 -5.18
C LYS A 66 34.14 16.75 -6.06
N LEU A 67 35.48 16.72 -6.06
CA LEU A 67 36.31 17.64 -6.82
C LEU A 67 36.33 17.31 -8.32
N ASN A 68 36.19 16.03 -8.67
CA ASN A 68 36.06 15.56 -10.06
C ASN A 68 34.66 14.98 -10.30
N PRO A 69 33.64 15.81 -10.56
CA PRO A 69 32.31 15.34 -10.93
C PRO A 69 32.34 14.82 -12.37
N SER A 70 33.01 13.70 -12.62
CA SER A 70 32.80 12.95 -13.86
C SER A 70 31.36 12.44 -13.88
N GLU A 71 30.69 12.58 -15.03
CA GLU A 71 29.28 12.32 -15.33
C GLU A 71 28.79 10.90 -14.96
N LYS A 72 28.69 10.59 -13.68
CA LYS A 72 28.06 9.36 -13.19
C LYS A 72 26.90 9.66 -12.24
N THR A 73 26.11 10.69 -12.54
CA THR A 73 24.77 10.81 -11.96
C THR A 73 23.81 9.90 -12.73
N LYS A 74 23.90 8.58 -12.50
CA LYS A 74 22.79 7.68 -12.83
C LYS A 74 21.62 8.09 -11.92
N THR A 75 20.77 9.00 -12.37
CA THR A 75 19.67 9.54 -11.57
C THR A 75 18.74 8.40 -11.12
N LYS A 76 18.26 8.44 -9.86
CA LYS A 76 17.17 7.57 -9.39
C LYS A 76 16.06 7.54 -10.46
N PRO A 77 15.56 6.36 -10.87
CA PRO A 77 14.68 6.29 -12.03
C PRO A 77 13.39 7.09 -11.76
N LEU A 78 13.05 8.00 -12.67
CA LEU A 78 11.76 8.72 -12.73
C LEU A 78 10.52 7.79 -12.60
N SER A 79 10.72 6.50 -12.84
CA SER A 79 9.78 5.41 -12.59
C SER A 79 9.09 5.48 -11.22
N SER A 80 9.81 5.80 -10.13
CA SER A 80 9.20 5.79 -8.78
C SER A 80 8.13 6.85 -8.60
N LYS A 81 8.31 8.05 -9.17
CA LYS A 81 7.29 9.13 -9.11
C LYS A 81 6.07 8.78 -9.95
N LYS A 82 6.27 8.21 -11.14
CA LYS A 82 5.18 7.76 -12.02
C LYS A 82 4.37 6.62 -11.38
N LYS A 83 5.03 5.66 -10.74
CA LYS A 83 4.38 4.58 -9.99
C LYS A 83 3.51 5.12 -8.85
N LEU A 84 4.05 6.05 -8.06
CA LEU A 84 3.31 6.68 -6.96
C LEU A 84 2.08 7.47 -7.45
N ALA A 85 2.21 8.21 -8.55
CA ALA A 85 1.09 8.94 -9.14
C ALA A 85 -0.02 7.99 -9.63
N ASN A 86 0.36 6.88 -10.28
CA ASN A 86 -0.62 5.90 -10.74
C ASN A 86 -1.32 5.20 -9.57
N GLU A 87 -0.59 4.85 -8.50
CA GLU A 87 -1.18 4.26 -7.30
C GLU A 87 -2.20 5.20 -6.64
N LYS A 88 -1.87 6.49 -6.52
CA LYS A 88 -2.81 7.51 -6.01
C LYS A 88 -4.08 7.60 -6.86
N ARG A 89 -3.92 7.69 -8.19
CA ARG A 89 -5.05 7.74 -9.13
C ARG A 89 -5.96 6.52 -9.00
N ILE A 90 -5.37 5.34 -8.88
CA ILE A 90 -6.12 4.09 -8.71
C ILE A 90 -6.89 4.11 -7.38
N LYS A 91 -6.24 4.50 -6.27
CA LYS A 91 -6.88 4.59 -4.95
C LYS A 91 -8.06 5.58 -4.94
N GLU A 92 -7.92 6.75 -5.57
CA GLU A 92 -9.00 7.73 -5.71
C GLU A 92 -10.21 7.11 -6.43
N ASN A 93 -9.98 6.51 -7.60
CA ASN A 93 -11.04 5.89 -8.40
C ASN A 93 -11.80 4.78 -7.63
N TYR A 94 -11.09 3.95 -6.87
CA TYR A 94 -11.74 2.92 -6.05
C TYR A 94 -12.52 3.51 -4.86
N ARG A 95 -12.06 4.62 -4.28
CA ARG A 95 -12.80 5.33 -3.22
C ARG A 95 -14.10 5.91 -3.75
N ASP A 96 -14.07 6.53 -4.92
CA ASP A 96 -15.26 7.09 -5.56
C ASP A 96 -16.28 5.99 -5.89
N LYS A 97 -15.82 4.90 -6.52
CA LYS A 97 -16.69 3.74 -6.81
C LYS A 97 -17.30 3.12 -5.55
N LEU A 98 -16.53 3.04 -4.46
CA LEU A 98 -17.03 2.53 -3.19
C LEU A 98 -18.10 3.46 -2.60
N LYS A 99 -17.89 4.77 -2.68
CA LYS A 99 -18.86 5.77 -2.24
C LYS A 99 -20.16 5.66 -3.03
N ASP A 100 -20.07 5.55 -4.35
CA ASP A 100 -21.24 5.40 -5.23
C ASP A 100 -21.99 4.09 -4.96
N ALA A 101 -21.27 2.98 -4.78
CA ALA A 101 -21.85 1.69 -4.45
C ALA A 101 -22.58 1.71 -3.10
N ASN A 102 -21.97 2.31 -2.07
CA ASN A 102 -22.59 2.46 -0.76
C ASN A 102 -23.83 3.36 -0.81
N HIS A 103 -23.79 4.43 -1.60
CA HIS A 103 -24.94 5.30 -1.80
C HIS A 103 -26.10 4.55 -2.49
N LEU A 104 -25.80 3.78 -3.54
CA LEU A 104 -26.79 2.95 -4.22
C LEU A 104 -27.39 1.91 -3.27
N LEU A 105 -26.55 1.23 -2.49
CA LEU A 105 -26.98 0.23 -1.51
C LEU A 105 -27.91 0.84 -0.46
N SER A 106 -27.56 2.01 0.07
CA SER A 106 -28.41 2.74 1.03
C SER A 106 -29.76 3.11 0.43
N LYS A 107 -29.79 3.58 -0.82
CA LYS A 107 -31.04 3.89 -1.54
C LYS A 107 -31.89 2.64 -1.76
N MET A 108 -31.27 1.52 -2.14
CA MET A 108 -31.97 0.25 -2.30
C MET A 108 -32.55 -0.22 -0.97
N ALA A 109 -31.77 -0.19 0.12
CA ALA A 109 -32.23 -0.58 1.45
C ALA A 109 -33.42 0.26 1.93
N ALA A 110 -33.39 1.59 1.70
CA ALA A 110 -34.50 2.47 2.01
C ALA A 110 -35.76 2.07 1.23
N SER A 111 -35.64 1.90 -0.09
CA SER A 111 -36.78 1.48 -0.94
C SER A 111 -37.33 0.11 -0.55
N THR A 112 -36.48 -0.85 -0.22
CA THR A 112 -36.94 -2.18 0.23
C THR A 112 -37.68 -2.11 1.55
N ASN A 113 -37.23 -1.27 2.48
CA ASN A 113 -37.89 -1.09 3.77
C ASN A 113 -39.26 -0.42 3.61
N GLU A 114 -39.35 0.61 2.76
CA GLU A 114 -40.62 1.26 2.43
C GLU A 114 -41.62 0.27 1.81
N LEU A 115 -41.16 -0.52 0.84
CA LEU A 115 -41.99 -1.54 0.19
C LEU A 115 -42.43 -2.64 1.18
N ALA A 116 -41.52 -3.12 2.03
CA ALA A 116 -41.84 -4.12 3.05
C ALA A 116 -42.89 -3.59 4.03
N TYR A 117 -42.78 -2.33 4.46
CA TYR A 117 -43.76 -1.69 5.32
C TYR A 117 -45.13 -1.56 4.64
N ALA A 118 -45.17 -1.12 3.38
CA ALA A 118 -46.40 -1.04 2.60
C ALA A 118 -47.07 -2.41 2.42
N LEU A 119 -46.30 -3.46 2.12
CA LEU A 119 -46.80 -4.83 2.02
C LEU A 119 -47.39 -5.32 3.33
N HIS A 120 -46.72 -5.07 4.46
CA HIS A 120 -47.23 -5.44 5.77
C HIS A 120 -48.56 -4.73 6.09
N GLN A 121 -48.68 -3.44 5.78
CA GLN A 121 -49.94 -2.72 5.92
C GLN A 121 -51.05 -3.30 5.04
N ALA A 122 -50.75 -3.60 3.77
CA ALA A 122 -51.71 -4.21 2.85
C ALA A 122 -52.20 -5.57 3.36
N HIS A 123 -51.30 -6.44 3.82
CA HIS A 123 -51.68 -7.73 4.42
C HIS A 123 -52.56 -7.57 5.65
N ASN A 124 -52.25 -6.62 6.53
CA ASN A 124 -53.08 -6.35 7.70
C ASN A 124 -54.48 -5.87 7.30
N LYS A 125 -54.58 -4.98 6.31
CA LYS A 125 -55.86 -4.50 5.78
C LYS A 125 -56.68 -5.66 5.19
N ILE A 126 -56.05 -6.52 4.39
CA ILE A 126 -56.68 -7.72 3.81
C ILE A 126 -57.21 -8.62 4.94
N SER A 127 -56.40 -8.92 5.94
CA SER A 127 -56.81 -9.77 7.07
C SER A 127 -57.98 -9.17 7.87
N GLN A 128 -58.01 -7.85 8.06
CA GLN A 128 -59.14 -7.15 8.69
C GLN A 128 -60.42 -7.29 7.86
N LEU A 129 -60.33 -7.03 6.55
CA LEU A 129 -61.47 -7.13 5.63
C LEU A 129 -62.00 -8.56 5.55
N GLU A 130 -61.12 -9.57 5.50
CA GLU A 130 -61.51 -10.98 5.54
C GLU A 130 -62.31 -11.32 6.81
N LYS A 131 -61.85 -10.84 7.99
CA LYS A 131 -62.58 -11.01 9.25
C LYS A 131 -63.94 -10.32 9.23
N GLU A 132 -64.04 -9.13 8.68
CA GLU A 132 -65.30 -8.40 8.53
C GLU A 132 -66.27 -9.14 7.61
N ILE A 133 -65.81 -9.62 6.46
CA ILE A 133 -66.62 -10.42 5.52
C ILE A 133 -67.17 -11.67 6.22
N VAL A 134 -66.34 -12.37 6.99
CA VAL A 134 -66.78 -13.56 7.74
C VAL A 134 -67.87 -13.20 8.77
N LYS A 135 -67.70 -12.10 9.51
CA LYS A 135 -68.72 -11.60 10.46
C LYS A 135 -70.03 -11.26 9.77
N LEU A 136 -69.98 -10.52 8.65
CA LEU A 136 -71.16 -10.12 7.88
C LEU A 136 -71.91 -11.34 7.33
N LYS A 137 -71.18 -12.32 6.76
CA LYS A 137 -71.77 -13.57 6.27
C LYS A 137 -72.47 -14.35 7.39
N ARG A 138 -71.87 -14.44 8.58
CA ARG A 138 -72.49 -15.10 9.75
C ARG A 138 -73.76 -14.38 10.20
N ASN A 139 -73.75 -13.06 10.28
CA ASN A 139 -74.91 -12.26 10.68
C ASN A 139 -76.08 -12.39 9.68
N LYS A 140 -75.79 -12.51 8.38
CA LYS A 140 -76.83 -12.72 7.36
C LYS A 140 -77.51 -14.09 7.51
N ILE A 141 -76.76 -15.13 7.87
CA ILE A 141 -77.30 -16.49 8.10
C ILE A 141 -78.20 -16.51 9.35
N THR A 142 -77.81 -15.84 10.44
CA THR A 142 -78.62 -15.81 11.67
C THR A 142 -79.92 -15.01 11.51
N SER A 143 -79.93 -14.00 10.64
CA SER A 143 -81.14 -13.21 10.35
C SER A 143 -82.18 -13.94 9.48
N ILE A 144 -81.80 -15.00 8.75
CA ILE A 144 -82.73 -15.81 7.94
C ILE A 144 -83.40 -16.92 8.77
N LYS A 145 -82.80 -17.30 9.91
CA LYS A 145 -83.32 -18.33 10.81
C LYS A 145 -84.29 -17.82 11.89
N LYS A 146 -84.49 -16.51 12.00
CA LYS A 146 -85.53 -15.89 12.82
C LYS A 146 -86.75 -15.58 11.97
#